data_AF-A0AAE8NF71-F1
#
_entry.id   AF-A0AAE8NF71-F1
#
_cell.length_a   1.000
_cell.length_b   1.000
_cell.length_c   1.000
_cell.angle_alpha   90.00
_cell.angle_beta   90.00
_cell.angle_gamma   90.00
#
_symmetry.space_group_name_H-M   'P 1'
#
loop_
_entity.id
_entity.type
_entity.pdbx_description
1 polymer ?
#
loop_
_entity_poly.entity_id
_entity_poly.type
_entity_poly.pdbx_seq_one_letter_code
_entity_poly.pdbx_strand_id
1 'polypeptide(L)'
;MPYDIQNVQGPAPLAVGERIWGDATEIDFGAMTSCIALVEQTPGQPASVRAIHLSIVSDDGTKVYDPSANVAGQVETIMQQSGDLRTCLGRIDLWQASESQQLRDFFAALMLSLDMQNWVPLPDGNLRVRINGGVIQYRQGAGPWTNA
;
A
#
# COMPACT_ATOMS: atom_id res chain seq x y z
N MET A 1 16.05 13.87 -0.24
CA MET A 1 14.75 14.50 0.10
C MET A 1 14.10 13.64 1.15
N PRO A 2 13.57 14.20 2.25
CA PRO A 2 12.85 13.39 3.24
C PRO A 2 11.69 12.65 2.55
N TYR A 3 11.42 11.44 3.03
CA TYR A 3 10.32 10.62 2.55
C TYR A 3 9.18 10.79 3.54
N ASP A 4 8.27 11.73 3.26
CA ASP A 4 7.14 12.05 4.14
C ASP A 4 5.84 11.59 3.48
N ILE A 5 5.04 10.82 4.21
CA ILE A 5 3.76 10.29 3.74
C ILE A 5 2.65 11.29 4.09
N GLN A 6 1.95 11.80 3.08
CA GLN A 6 0.97 12.88 3.21
C GLN A 6 -0.46 12.35 3.14
N ASN A 7 -1.36 12.87 3.99
CA ASN A 7 -2.78 12.57 3.90
C ASN A 7 -3.43 13.38 2.77
N VAL A 8 -4.31 12.74 2.00
CA VAL A 8 -5.23 13.39 1.08
C VAL A 8 -6.67 13.04 1.39
N GLN A 9 -7.57 13.96 1.02
CA GLN A 9 -9.01 13.82 1.21
C GLN A 9 -9.74 14.21 -0.08
N GLY A 10 -10.93 13.66 -0.28
CA GLY A 10 -11.75 13.91 -1.46
C GLY A 10 -12.86 12.88 -1.61
N PRO A 11 -13.72 13.04 -2.63
CA PRO A 11 -14.74 12.05 -2.94
C PRO A 11 -14.12 10.76 -3.49
N ALA A 12 -14.82 9.64 -3.34
CA ALA A 12 -14.46 8.40 -4.02
C ALA A 12 -14.79 8.47 -5.53
N PRO A 13 -13.95 7.90 -6.42
CA PRO A 13 -12.65 7.31 -6.12
C PRO A 13 -11.62 8.38 -5.73
N LEU A 14 -10.97 8.19 -4.58
CA LEU A 14 -9.94 9.10 -4.08
C LEU A 14 -8.60 8.74 -4.73
N ALA A 15 -7.95 9.72 -5.35
CA ALA A 15 -6.65 9.53 -5.97
C ALA A 15 -5.53 9.49 -4.91
N VAL A 16 -4.76 8.39 -4.86
CA VAL A 16 -3.67 8.17 -3.91
C VAL A 16 -2.37 7.84 -4.67
N GLY A 17 -1.56 8.87 -4.92
CA GLY A 17 -0.25 8.73 -5.58
C GLY A 17 0.88 8.36 -4.62
N GLU A 18 2.11 8.25 -5.12
CA GLU A 18 3.27 7.91 -4.29
C GLU A 18 3.41 8.83 -3.07
N ARG A 19 3.75 8.24 -1.91
CA ARG A 19 3.92 8.96 -0.63
C ARG A 19 2.64 9.63 -0.16
N ILE A 20 1.49 9.19 -0.67
CA ILE A 20 0.18 9.68 -0.25
C ILE A 20 -0.59 8.53 0.39
N TRP A 21 -1.44 8.88 1.36
CA TRP A 21 -2.45 8.00 1.90
C TRP A 21 -3.80 8.68 2.04
N GLY A 22 -4.86 7.90 2.13
CA GLY A 22 -6.21 8.42 2.39
C GLY A 22 -7.22 7.34 2.73
N ASP A 23 -8.39 7.80 3.20
CA ASP A 23 -9.55 6.97 3.52
C ASP A 23 -10.67 7.25 2.51
N ALA A 24 -11.19 6.22 1.83
CA ALA A 24 -12.32 6.36 0.90
C ALA A 24 -13.04 5.03 0.66
N THR A 25 -14.27 5.08 0.13
CA THR A 25 -15.01 3.88 -0.30
C THR A 25 -14.41 3.22 -1.55
N GLU A 26 -13.66 3.97 -2.35
CA GLU A 26 -12.82 3.48 -3.44
C GLU A 26 -11.57 4.36 -3.54
N ILE A 27 -10.40 3.74 -3.71
CA ILE A 27 -9.10 4.37 -3.90
C ILE A 27 -8.61 4.08 -5.32
N ASP A 28 -8.11 5.10 -5.99
CA ASP A 28 -7.42 5.00 -7.27
C ASP A 28 -5.95 5.37 -7.11
N PHE A 29 -5.08 4.38 -7.23
CA PHE A 29 -3.64 4.61 -7.15
C PHE A 29 -3.05 5.15 -8.45
N GLY A 30 -3.85 5.19 -9.53
CA GLY A 30 -3.32 5.44 -10.86
C GLY A 30 -2.32 4.35 -11.25
N ALA A 31 -1.32 4.73 -12.06
CA ALA A 31 -0.28 3.82 -12.51
C ALA A 31 0.69 3.49 -11.36
N MET A 32 0.80 2.21 -11.04
CA MET A 32 1.77 1.65 -10.11
C MET A 32 3.02 1.22 -10.89
N THR A 33 4.21 1.63 -10.43
CA THR A 33 5.52 1.26 -10.98
C THR A 33 6.43 0.88 -9.81
N SER A 34 6.66 -0.42 -9.61
CA SER A 34 7.58 -0.94 -8.58
C SER A 34 7.22 -0.64 -7.11
N CYS A 35 6.07 -0.03 -6.89
CA CYS A 35 5.50 0.30 -5.60
C CYS A 35 4.57 -0.79 -5.07
N ILE A 36 4.27 -0.69 -3.78
CA ILE A 36 3.24 -1.47 -3.11
C ILE A 36 2.14 -0.54 -2.58
N ALA A 37 0.92 -1.06 -2.56
CA ALA A 37 -0.22 -0.46 -1.90
C ALA A 37 -0.50 -1.23 -0.61
N LEU A 38 -0.37 -0.53 0.52
CA LEU A 38 -0.77 -1.05 1.82
C LEU A 38 -2.22 -0.66 2.07
N VAL A 39 -3.08 -1.64 2.31
CA VAL A 39 -4.53 -1.41 2.43
C VAL A 39 -5.05 -2.07 3.70
N GLU A 40 -5.88 -1.33 4.43
CA GLU A 40 -6.69 -1.86 5.53
C GLU A 40 -8.12 -1.35 5.46
N GLN A 41 -9.05 -2.01 6.14
CA GLN A 41 -10.34 -1.39 6.41
C GLN A 41 -10.14 -0.16 7.29
N THR A 42 -10.75 0.97 6.90
CA THR A 42 -10.67 2.18 7.71
C THR A 42 -11.30 1.93 9.09
N PRO A 43 -10.58 2.15 10.20
CA PRO A 43 -11.12 1.94 11.54
C PRO A 43 -12.43 2.72 11.78
N GLY A 44 -13.48 2.02 12.22
CA GLY A 44 -14.80 2.60 12.46
C GLY A 44 -15.61 2.95 11.20
N GLN A 45 -15.10 2.69 10.00
CA GLN A 45 -15.79 2.93 8.73
C GLN A 45 -15.79 1.66 7.86
N PRO A 46 -16.73 0.74 8.08
CA PRO A 46 -16.64 -0.61 7.52
C PRO A 46 -16.75 -0.68 5.99
N ALA A 47 -17.23 0.38 5.33
CA ALA A 47 -17.35 0.49 3.88
C ALA A 47 -16.18 1.24 3.22
N SER A 48 -15.20 1.70 3.99
CA SER A 48 -14.06 2.49 3.52
C SER A 48 -12.76 1.71 3.68
N VAL A 49 -11.83 1.91 2.75
CA VAL A 49 -10.44 1.47 2.87
C VAL A 49 -9.56 2.64 3.23
N ARG A 50 -8.57 2.37 4.09
CA ARG A 50 -7.38 3.19 4.25
C ARG A 50 -6.30 2.62 3.35
N ALA A 51 -5.70 3.47 2.54
CA ALA A 51 -4.70 3.06 1.57
C ALA A 51 -3.46 3.95 1.63
N ILE A 52 -2.28 3.35 1.59
CA ILE A 52 -0.99 4.03 1.42
C ILE A 52 -0.33 3.55 0.13
N HIS A 53 0.15 4.47 -0.69
CA HIS A 53 1.01 4.15 -1.84
C HIS A 53 2.48 4.31 -1.45
N LEU A 54 3.21 3.20 -1.37
CA LEU A 54 4.58 3.15 -0.88
C LEU A 54 5.57 2.78 -1.98
N SER A 55 6.53 3.67 -2.25
CA SER A 55 7.54 3.57 -3.31
C SER A 55 8.92 3.97 -2.77
N ILE A 56 9.54 3.09 -1.97
CA ILE A 56 10.88 3.33 -1.39
C ILE A 56 12.00 2.63 -2.18
N VAL A 57 11.63 1.95 -3.26
CA VAL A 57 12.50 1.16 -4.13
C VAL A 57 12.23 1.53 -5.58
N SER A 58 13.27 1.59 -6.41
CA SER A 58 13.15 1.75 -7.87
C SER A 58 12.90 0.43 -8.58
N ASP A 59 12.65 0.49 -9.90
CA ASP A 59 12.36 -0.68 -10.75
C ASP A 59 13.46 -1.76 -10.75
N ASP A 60 14.69 -1.36 -10.49
CA ASP A 60 15.85 -2.26 -10.38
C ASP A 60 16.06 -2.84 -8.97
N GLY A 61 15.17 -2.54 -8.02
CA GLY A 61 15.30 -2.99 -6.64
C GLY A 61 16.24 -2.12 -5.79
N THR A 62 16.71 -0.97 -6.28
CA THR A 62 17.58 -0.06 -5.51
C THR A 62 16.77 0.77 -4.51
N LYS A 63 17.30 0.97 -3.30
CA LYS A 63 16.69 1.84 -2.29
C LYS A 63 16.76 3.31 -2.73
N VAL A 64 15.63 4.03 -2.72
CA VAL A 64 15.54 5.44 -3.17
C VAL A 64 15.14 6.43 -2.07
N TYR A 65 15.28 6.05 -0.79
CA TYR A 65 14.94 6.90 0.35
C TYR A 65 16.08 7.03 1.38
N ASP A 66 16.02 8.12 2.17
CA ASP A 66 16.90 8.36 3.32
C ASP A 66 16.40 7.58 4.56
N PRO A 67 17.21 6.70 5.17
CA PRO A 67 16.84 6.01 6.41
C PRO A 67 16.39 6.93 7.54
N SER A 68 16.87 8.19 7.60
CA SER A 68 16.47 9.15 8.63
C SER A 68 14.99 9.55 8.55
N ALA A 69 14.30 9.25 7.45
CA ALA A 69 12.89 9.54 7.26
C ALA A 69 11.96 8.66 8.10
N ASN A 70 12.46 7.55 8.69
CA ASN A 70 11.68 6.63 9.52
C ASN A 70 10.33 6.21 8.86
N VAL A 71 10.39 5.77 7.60
CA VAL A 71 9.20 5.45 6.80
C VAL A 71 8.32 4.38 7.46
N ALA A 72 8.94 3.36 8.07
CA ALA A 72 8.20 2.32 8.80
C ALA A 72 7.37 2.92 9.94
N GLY A 73 7.96 3.79 10.78
CA GLY A 73 7.23 4.44 11.87
C GLY A 73 6.10 5.36 11.39
N GLN A 74 6.24 6.00 10.23
CA GLN A 74 5.14 6.75 9.61
C GLN A 74 3.99 5.82 9.21
N VAL A 75 4.30 4.72 8.53
CA VAL A 75 3.30 3.71 8.11
C VAL A 75 2.59 3.11 9.32
N GLU A 76 3.32 2.72 10.37
CA GLU A 76 2.75 2.17 11.61
C GLU A 76 1.83 3.16 12.32
N THR A 77 2.16 4.45 12.29
CA THR A 77 1.31 5.50 12.85
C THR A 77 0.01 5.67 12.05
N ILE A 78 0.08 5.54 10.73
CA ILE A 78 -1.07 5.66 9.83
C ILE A 78 -1.96 4.40 9.91
N MET A 79 -1.36 3.22 9.90
CA MET A 79 -2.01 1.90 9.90
C MET A 79 -1.94 1.29 11.31
N GLN A 80 -2.78 1.81 12.20
CA GLN A 80 -2.85 1.38 13.61
C GLN A 80 -3.16 -0.11 13.71
N GLN A 81 -2.51 -0.87 14.59
CA GLN A 81 -2.70 -2.33 14.72
C GLN A 81 -4.14 -2.84 14.92
N SER A 82 -5.10 -1.96 15.22
CA SER A 82 -6.52 -2.30 15.32
C SER A 82 -7.29 -2.26 13.98
N GLY A 83 -6.63 -2.05 12.84
CA GLY A 83 -7.26 -2.15 11.52
C GLY A 83 -7.65 -3.59 11.20
N ASP A 84 -8.95 -3.84 11.04
CA ASP A 84 -9.46 -5.11 10.53
C ASP A 84 -9.13 -5.24 9.03
N LEU A 85 -8.97 -6.47 8.53
CA LEU A 85 -8.77 -6.80 7.10
C LEU A 85 -7.60 -6.03 6.45
N ARG A 86 -6.44 -6.69 6.31
CA ARG A 86 -5.24 -6.09 5.72
C ARG A 86 -4.76 -6.85 4.50
N THR A 87 -4.28 -6.11 3.51
CA THR A 87 -3.61 -6.69 2.35
C THR A 87 -2.52 -5.77 1.80
N CYS A 88 -1.47 -6.37 1.25
CA CYS A 88 -0.44 -5.71 0.47
C CYS A 88 -0.63 -6.08 -1.00
N LEU A 89 -0.67 -5.09 -1.90
CA LEU A 89 -0.86 -5.28 -3.34
C LEU A 89 0.27 -4.61 -4.11
N GLY A 90 0.67 -5.15 -5.27
CA GLY A 90 1.63 -4.48 -6.17
C GLY A 90 2.87 -5.33 -6.45
N ARG A 91 4.00 -4.67 -6.74
CA ARG A 91 5.27 -5.31 -7.13
C ARG A 91 6.02 -5.93 -5.95
N ILE A 92 5.33 -6.74 -5.16
CA ILE A 92 5.87 -7.42 -3.97
C ILE A 92 7.10 -8.27 -4.32
N ASP A 93 7.16 -8.81 -5.54
CA ASP A 93 8.33 -9.51 -6.08
C ASP A 93 9.61 -8.67 -5.96
N LEU A 94 9.55 -7.38 -6.31
CA LEU A 94 10.71 -6.49 -6.20
C LEU A 94 11.15 -6.23 -4.76
N TRP A 95 10.22 -6.29 -3.81
CA TRP A 95 10.50 -6.03 -2.40
C TRP A 95 11.04 -7.28 -1.69
N GLN A 96 10.46 -8.45 -1.97
CA GLN A 96 10.88 -9.72 -1.37
C GLN A 96 12.13 -10.31 -2.01
N ALA A 97 12.27 -10.19 -3.33
CA ALA A 97 13.39 -10.75 -4.07
C ALA A 97 14.48 -9.71 -4.41
N SER A 98 14.39 -8.47 -3.89
CA SER A 98 15.44 -7.46 -4.03
C SER A 98 16.79 -8.06 -3.63
N GLU A 99 17.87 -7.76 -4.36
CA GLU A 99 19.23 -8.16 -3.97
C GLU A 99 19.67 -7.45 -2.67
N SER A 100 19.06 -6.30 -2.35
CA SER A 100 19.32 -5.55 -1.12
C SER A 100 18.72 -6.24 0.11
N GLN A 101 19.59 -6.82 0.97
CA GLN A 101 19.17 -7.38 2.25
C GLN A 101 18.38 -6.37 3.10
N GLN A 102 18.79 -5.11 3.09
CA GLN A 102 18.11 -4.05 3.83
C GLN A 102 16.65 -3.85 3.38
N LEU A 103 16.36 -3.94 2.08
CA LEU A 103 14.98 -3.80 1.60
C LEU A 103 14.13 -5.02 1.93
N ARG A 104 14.70 -6.22 1.83
CA ARG A 104 14.03 -7.46 2.25
C ARG A 104 13.68 -7.41 3.74
N ASP A 105 14.64 -6.99 4.59
CA ASP A 105 14.45 -6.86 6.03
C ASP A 105 13.40 -5.79 6.36
N PHE A 106 13.45 -4.64 5.68
CA PHE A 106 12.44 -3.59 5.83
C PHE A 106 11.04 -4.11 5.51
N PHE A 107 10.87 -4.76 4.36
CA PHE A 107 9.58 -5.30 3.93
C PHE A 107 9.06 -6.34 4.92
N ALA A 108 9.90 -7.32 5.30
CA ALA A 108 9.52 -8.36 6.24
C ALA A 108 9.13 -7.78 7.61
N ALA A 109 9.91 -6.84 8.14
CA ALA A 109 9.63 -6.19 9.42
C ALA A 109 8.32 -5.37 9.36
N LEU A 110 8.09 -4.63 8.27
CA LEU A 110 6.88 -3.84 8.10
C LEU A 110 5.62 -4.70 7.99
N MET A 111 5.68 -5.79 7.20
CA MET A 111 4.53 -6.70 7.09
C MET A 111 4.24 -7.39 8.42
N LEU A 112 5.27 -7.75 9.18
CA LEU A 112 5.13 -8.31 10.53
C LEU A 112 4.53 -7.31 11.52
N SER A 113 5.00 -6.05 11.54
CA SER A 113 4.50 -5.05 12.51
C SER A 113 3.04 -4.65 12.28
N LEU A 114 2.59 -4.77 11.02
CA LEU A 114 1.20 -4.58 10.60
C LEU A 114 0.36 -5.87 10.61
N ASP A 115 0.87 -7.01 11.08
CA ASP A 115 0.19 -8.31 10.98
C ASP A 115 -0.42 -8.57 9.58
N MET A 116 0.28 -8.11 8.55
CA MET A 116 -0.20 -8.15 7.17
C MET A 116 0.29 -9.43 6.53
N GLN A 117 -0.53 -10.48 6.64
CA GLN A 117 -0.19 -11.82 6.13
C GLN A 117 -0.65 -12.05 4.68
N ASN A 118 -1.60 -11.25 4.21
CA ASN A 118 -2.10 -11.36 2.84
C ASN A 118 -1.33 -10.44 1.89
N TRP A 119 -0.66 -11.04 0.91
CA TRP A 119 0.14 -10.36 -0.11
C TRP A 119 -0.30 -10.82 -1.49
N VAL A 120 -0.67 -9.88 -2.35
CA VAL A 120 -1.14 -10.12 -3.70
C VAL A 120 -0.13 -9.54 -4.69
N PRO A 121 0.77 -10.37 -5.27
CA PRO A 121 1.72 -9.92 -6.27
C PRO A 121 0.98 -9.52 -7.55
N LEU A 122 1.22 -8.29 -8.01
CA LEU A 122 0.59 -7.70 -9.18
C LEU A 122 1.66 -7.07 -10.09
N PRO A 123 1.56 -7.19 -11.42
CA PRO A 123 2.43 -6.44 -12.33
C PRO A 123 2.14 -4.93 -12.26
N ASP A 124 3.02 -4.16 -12.91
CA ASP A 124 2.82 -2.72 -13.09
C ASP A 124 1.51 -2.40 -13.82
N GLY A 125 0.97 -1.23 -13.56
CA GLY A 125 -0.25 -0.75 -14.19
C GLY A 125 -1.22 -0.11 -13.21
N ASN A 126 -2.43 0.17 -13.69
CA ASN A 126 -3.40 0.92 -12.89
C ASN A 126 -4.02 0.05 -11.81
N LEU A 127 -4.00 0.49 -10.56
CA LEU A 127 -4.58 -0.22 -9.42
C LEU A 127 -5.71 0.58 -8.78
N ARG A 128 -6.85 -0.08 -8.55
CA ARG A 128 -7.95 0.45 -7.75
C ARG A 128 -8.34 -0.54 -6.67
N VAL A 129 -8.77 -0.01 -5.54
CA VAL A 129 -9.12 -0.80 -4.34
C VAL A 129 -10.39 -0.26 -3.70
N ARG A 130 -11.20 -1.14 -3.13
CA ARG A 130 -12.42 -0.80 -2.37
C ARG A 130 -12.74 -1.88 -1.34
N ILE A 131 -13.72 -1.60 -0.47
CA ILE A 131 -14.43 -2.65 0.26
C ILE A 131 -15.77 -2.94 -0.40
N ASN A 132 -16.09 -4.23 -0.53
CA ASN A 132 -17.41 -4.67 -0.96
C ASN A 132 -17.77 -5.96 -0.24
N GLY A 133 -18.95 -6.03 0.38
CA GLY A 133 -19.39 -7.24 1.09
C GLY A 133 -18.49 -7.65 2.26
N GLY A 134 -17.79 -6.71 2.91
CA GLY A 134 -16.88 -7.00 4.01
C GLY A 134 -15.55 -7.61 3.60
N VAL A 135 -15.18 -7.55 2.32
CA VAL A 135 -13.86 -7.96 1.83
C VAL A 135 -13.19 -6.82 1.07
N ILE A 136 -11.86 -6.77 1.14
CA ILE A 136 -11.07 -5.88 0.28
C ILE A 136 -11.10 -6.46 -1.14
N GLN A 137 -11.46 -5.62 -2.10
CA GLN A 137 -11.39 -5.95 -3.52
C GLN A 137 -10.40 -5.03 -4.21
N TYR A 138 -9.70 -5.58 -5.20
CA TYR A 138 -8.84 -4.81 -6.09
C TYR A 138 -9.22 -5.07 -7.56
N ARG A 139 -8.81 -4.16 -8.44
CA ARG A 139 -8.84 -4.38 -9.89
C ARG A 139 -7.59 -3.79 -10.54
N GLN A 140 -7.15 -4.43 -11.61
CA GLN A 140 -6.08 -3.92 -12.47
C GLN A 140 -6.68 -3.36 -13.76
N GLY A 141 -6.32 -2.13 -14.12
CA GLY A 141 -6.83 -1.46 -15.31
C GLY A 141 -8.36 -1.46 -15.37
N ALA A 142 -8.91 -1.92 -16.49
CA ALA A 142 -10.35 -2.09 -16.70
C ALA A 142 -10.85 -3.52 -16.44
N GLY A 143 -10.03 -4.34 -15.78
CA GLY A 143 -10.37 -5.73 -15.43
C GLY A 143 -11.48 -5.85 -14.38
N PRO A 144 -11.93 -7.08 -14.10
CA PRO A 144 -12.92 -7.34 -13.06
C PRO A 144 -12.37 -7.04 -11.66
N TRP A 145 -13.28 -6.85 -10.70
CA TRP A 145 -12.93 -6.80 -9.28
C TRP A 145 -12.64 -8.20 -8.76
N THR A 146 -11.53 -8.35 -8.04
CA THR A 146 -11.06 -9.59 -7.43
C THR A 146 -10.94 -9.38 -5.92
N ASN A 147 -11.27 -10.40 -5.12
CA ASN A 147 -11.03 -10.35 -3.69
C ASN A 147 -9.51 -10.45 -3.43
N ALA A 148 -9.01 -9.56 -2.58
CA ALA A 148 -7.62 -9.61 -2.14
C ALA A 148 -7.37 -10.82 -1.26
#